data_AF-A0A1Q6L5P3-F1
#
_entry.id   AF-A0A1Q6L5P3-F1
#
_cell.length_a   1.000
_cell.length_b   1.000
_cell.length_c   1.000
_cell.angle_alpha   90.00
_cell.angle_beta   90.00
_cell.angle_gamma   90.00
#
_symmetry.space_group_name_H-M   'P 1'
#
loop_
_entity.id
_entity.type
_entity.pdbx_description
1 polymer ?
#
loop_
_entity_poly.entity_id
_entity_poly.type
_entity_poly.pdbx_seq_one_letter_code
_entity_poly.pdbx_strand_id
1 'polypeptide(L)'
;MTEKLLRDSLTEAKSKGEVGLFIWANWRVWDDLAYEMKQGNKYYDVAISKVLNQEEATISTQLCGFQAPGIFAVPVPKMIKSEDFFKYVLEMCEKGNYKGPITFIPSNEISQYC
;
A
#
# COMPACT_ATOMS: atom_id res chain seq x y z
N MET A 1 -11.73 5.05 -0.96
CA MET A 1 -10.81 5.80 -0.08
C MET A 1 -11.32 7.23 0.09
N THR A 2 -11.16 7.87 1.25
CA THR A 2 -11.40 9.32 1.41
C THR A 2 -10.10 10.03 1.73
N GLU A 3 -10.01 11.31 1.38
CA GLU A 3 -8.83 12.13 1.71
C GLU A 3 -8.53 12.14 3.21
N LYS A 4 -9.57 12.35 4.04
CA LYS A 4 -9.43 12.37 5.49
C LYS A 4 -8.83 11.06 6.01
N LEU A 5 -9.38 9.91 5.62
CA LEU A 5 -8.89 8.60 6.05
C LEU A 5 -7.41 8.40 5.67
N LEU A 6 -7.02 8.80 4.47
CA LEU A 6 -5.64 8.66 4.00
C LEU A 6 -4.69 9.61 4.75
N ARG A 7 -5.10 10.87 5.02
CA ARG A 7 -4.30 11.82 5.82
C ARG A 7 -4.15 11.36 7.28
N ASP A 8 -5.21 10.84 7.88
CA ASP A 8 -5.19 10.29 9.23
C ASP A 8 -4.21 9.10 9.29
N SER A 9 -4.28 8.21 8.31
CA SER A 9 -3.38 7.05 8.19
C SER A 9 -1.91 7.46 7.99
N LEU A 10 -1.63 8.49 7.18
CA LEU A 10 -0.28 9.01 7.02
C LEU A 10 0.27 9.63 8.31
N THR A 11 -0.58 10.30 9.09
CA THR A 11 -0.21 10.89 10.38
C THR A 11 0.16 9.79 11.38
N GLU A 12 -0.62 8.72 11.43
CA GLU A 12 -0.32 7.55 12.24
C GLU A 12 0.97 6.84 11.80
N ALA A 13 1.10 6.58 10.49
CA ALA A 13 2.28 5.93 9.91
C ALA A 13 3.56 6.73 10.18
N LYS A 14 3.51 8.06 10.03
CA LYS A 14 4.63 8.95 10.39
C LYS A 14 5.00 8.83 11.87
N SER A 15 4.01 8.79 12.75
CA SER A 15 4.23 8.72 14.21
C SER A 15 4.84 7.38 14.64
N LYS A 16 4.55 6.31 13.90
CA LYS A 16 5.07 4.96 14.14
C LYS A 16 6.39 4.67 13.41
N GLY A 17 6.86 5.57 12.53
CA GLY A 17 8.07 5.37 11.74
C GLY A 17 7.91 4.30 10.65
N GLU A 18 6.69 4.17 10.12
CA GLU A 18 6.36 3.28 9.01
C GLU A 18 6.90 3.87 7.69
N VAL A 19 7.33 3.00 6.77
CA VAL A 19 7.93 3.44 5.49
C VAL A 19 6.94 3.48 4.34
N GLY A 20 5.81 2.78 4.47
CA GLY A 20 4.84 2.63 3.42
C GLY A 20 3.46 2.21 3.92
N LEU A 21 2.49 2.29 3.02
CA LEU A 21 1.13 1.83 3.23
C LEU A 21 0.79 0.79 2.17
N PHE A 22 0.09 -0.27 2.57
CA PHE A 22 -0.70 -1.08 1.65
C PHE A 22 -2.16 -0.65 1.73
N ILE A 23 -2.67 -0.17 0.60
CA ILE A 23 -4.07 0.19 0.43
C ILE A 23 -4.76 -0.96 -0.28
N TRP A 24 -5.69 -1.61 0.41
CA TRP A 24 -6.35 -2.82 -0.08
C TRP A 24 -7.54 -2.47 -0.97
N ALA A 25 -7.74 -3.24 -2.04
CA ALA A 25 -8.85 -3.01 -2.96
C ALA A 25 -10.21 -3.09 -2.23
N ASN A 26 -10.41 -4.12 -1.41
CA ASN A 26 -11.59 -4.30 -0.57
C ASN A 26 -11.28 -5.26 0.60
N TRP A 27 -12.24 -5.39 1.52
CA TRP A 27 -12.13 -6.25 2.70
C TRP A 27 -11.94 -7.74 2.37
N ARG A 28 -12.56 -8.24 1.30
CA ARG A 28 -12.44 -9.64 0.89
C ARG A 28 -11.04 -9.97 0.40
N VAL A 29 -10.46 -9.09 -0.42
CA VAL A 29 -9.07 -9.23 -0.88
C VAL A 29 -8.09 -9.17 0.29
N TRP A 30 -8.35 -8.31 1.28
CA TRP A 30 -7.54 -8.27 2.50
C TRP A 30 -7.67 -9.59 3.29
N ASP A 31 -8.88 -10.07 3.54
CA ASP A 31 -9.11 -11.32 4.27
C ASP A 31 -8.45 -12.53 3.59
N ASP A 32 -8.53 -12.60 2.26
CA ASP A 32 -7.96 -13.69 1.46
C ASP A 32 -6.42 -13.66 1.39
N LEU A 33 -5.79 -12.46 1.35
CA LEU A 33 -4.36 -12.33 1.00
C LEU A 33 -3.46 -11.75 2.10
N ALA A 34 -4.02 -11.10 3.13
CA ALA A 34 -3.20 -10.43 4.15
C ALA A 34 -2.24 -11.38 4.87
N TYR A 35 -2.65 -12.63 5.08
CA TYR A 35 -1.80 -13.65 5.70
C TYR A 35 -0.58 -14.04 4.85
N GLU A 36 -0.71 -13.93 3.52
CA GLU A 36 0.33 -14.30 2.56
C GLU A 36 1.25 -13.12 2.20
N MET A 37 0.80 -11.88 2.43
CA MET A 37 1.55 -10.66 2.16
C MET A 37 2.59 -10.38 3.25
N LYS A 38 3.60 -11.25 3.31
CA LYS A 38 4.75 -11.18 4.21
C LYS A 38 6.02 -11.57 3.46
N GLN A 39 7.16 -11.38 4.12
CA GLN A 39 8.47 -11.67 3.56
C GLN A 39 8.56 -13.08 2.95
N GLY A 40 9.16 -13.16 1.75
CA GLY A 40 9.29 -14.39 0.97
C GLY A 40 8.14 -14.62 0.00
N ASN A 41 7.09 -13.81 0.06
CA ASN A 41 6.11 -13.70 -1.01
C ASN A 41 6.64 -12.72 -2.07
N LYS A 42 6.80 -13.21 -3.31
CA LYS A 42 7.33 -12.43 -4.44
C LYS A 42 6.62 -11.08 -4.64
N TYR A 43 5.29 -11.02 -4.46
CA TYR A 43 4.54 -9.78 -4.64
C TYR A 43 4.80 -8.79 -3.50
N TYR A 44 4.86 -9.28 -2.27
CA TYR A 44 5.25 -8.49 -1.11
C TYR A 44 6.66 -7.93 -1.32
N ASP A 45 7.64 -8.78 -1.62
CA ASP A 45 9.04 -8.37 -1.77
C ASP A 45 9.21 -7.29 -2.86
N VAL A 46 8.50 -7.42 -3.99
CA VAL A 46 8.47 -6.40 -5.05
C VAL A 46 7.87 -5.09 -4.58
N ALA A 47 6.74 -5.13 -3.86
CA ALA A 47 6.09 -3.93 -3.37
C ALA A 47 6.93 -3.21 -2.31
N ILE A 48 7.57 -3.96 -1.41
CA ILE A 48 8.55 -3.40 -0.47
C ILE A 48 9.68 -2.70 -1.22
N SER A 49 10.33 -3.38 -2.17
CA SER A 49 11.42 -2.79 -2.94
C SER A 49 11.03 -1.49 -3.64
N LYS A 50 9.82 -1.41 -4.22
CA LYS A 50 9.29 -0.19 -4.84
C LYS A 50 9.09 0.92 -3.82
N VAL A 51 8.43 0.62 -2.70
CA VAL A 51 8.19 1.57 -1.61
C VAL A 51 9.50 2.16 -1.07
N LEU A 52 10.53 1.33 -0.89
CA LEU A 52 11.85 1.79 -0.43
C LEU A 52 12.50 2.78 -1.40
N ASN A 53 12.35 2.53 -2.70
CA ASN A 53 12.81 3.42 -3.77
C ASN A 53 11.90 4.64 -3.96
N GLN A 54 10.93 4.89 -3.07
CA GLN A 54 9.96 5.99 -3.18
C GLN A 54 9.10 5.89 -4.45
N GLU A 55 8.82 4.67 -4.87
CA GLU A 55 7.90 4.33 -5.96
C GLU A 55 6.67 3.62 -5.40
N GLU A 56 5.53 3.83 -6.04
CA GLU A 56 4.32 3.05 -5.80
C GLU A 56 4.36 1.71 -6.54
N ALA A 57 3.59 0.74 -6.06
CA ALA A 57 3.39 -0.53 -6.74
C ALA A 57 1.92 -0.92 -6.72
N THR A 58 1.40 -1.39 -7.85
CA THR A 58 0.09 -2.03 -7.91
C THR A 58 0.28 -3.53 -8.04
N ILE A 59 -0.17 -4.26 -7.02
CA ILE A 59 -0.23 -5.73 -7.06
C ILE A 59 -1.65 -6.10 -7.47
N SER A 60 -1.78 -6.78 -8.60
CA SER A 60 -3.07 -7.38 -9.00
C SER A 60 -3.26 -8.75 -8.36
N THR A 61 -4.52 -9.10 -8.09
CA THR A 61 -4.93 -10.45 -7.69
C THR A 61 -5.76 -11.10 -8.80
N GLN A 62 -5.92 -12.43 -8.74
CA GLN A 62 -6.86 -13.16 -9.58
C GLN A 62 -8.14 -13.42 -8.79
N LEU A 63 -9.24 -12.81 -9.21
CA LEU A 63 -10.58 -13.07 -8.67
C LEU A 63 -11.42 -13.75 -9.75
N CYS A 64 -11.81 -15.00 -9.51
CA CYS A 64 -12.61 -15.80 -10.46
C CYS A 64 -12.00 -15.89 -11.87
N GLY A 65 -10.67 -15.96 -11.99
CA GLY A 65 -9.96 -16.03 -13.27
C GLY A 65 -9.75 -14.68 -13.98
N PHE A 66 -10.22 -13.57 -13.39
CA PHE A 66 -9.98 -12.22 -13.90
C PHE A 66 -8.94 -11.48 -13.06
N GLN A 67 -8.10 -10.70 -13.73
CA GLN A 67 -7.17 -9.80 -13.06
C GLN A 67 -7.96 -8.66 -12.41
N ALA A 68 -7.82 -8.52 -11.10
CA ALA A 68 -8.49 -7.51 -10.30
C ALA A 68 -7.47 -6.73 -9.47
N PRO A 69 -7.76 -5.47 -9.09
CA PRO A 69 -6.93 -4.73 -8.15
C PRO A 69 -6.80 -5.51 -6.84
N GLY A 70 -5.57 -5.74 -6.39
CA GLY A 70 -5.26 -6.38 -5.11
C GLY A 70 -4.88 -5.35 -4.07
N ILE A 71 -3.67 -4.80 -4.23
CA ILE A 71 -3.03 -3.90 -3.28
C ILE A 71 -2.38 -2.76 -4.04
N PHE A 72 -2.54 -1.56 -3.52
CA PHE A 72 -1.75 -0.40 -3.92
C PHE A 72 -0.77 -0.04 -2.81
N ALA A 73 0.50 -0.30 -3.05
CA ALA A 73 1.59 -0.01 -2.13
C ALA A 73 2.14 1.39 -2.40
N VAL A 74 2.24 2.23 -1.38
CA VAL A 74 2.67 3.62 -1.53
C VAL A 74 3.69 4.02 -0.46
N PRO A 75 4.71 4.81 -0.82
CA PRO A 75 5.74 5.27 0.12
C PRO A 75 5.26 6.43 0.99
N VAL A 76 5.29 6.25 2.31
CA VAL A 76 4.89 7.25 3.30
C VAL A 76 5.73 8.54 3.20
N PRO A 77 7.08 8.50 3.07
CA PRO A 77 7.86 9.73 3.02
C PRO A 77 7.54 10.61 1.81
N LYS A 78 7.32 10.02 0.63
CA LYS A 78 6.90 10.75 -0.57
C LYS A 78 5.48 11.31 -0.45
N MET A 79 4.55 10.51 0.08
CA MET A 79 3.17 10.94 0.35
C MET A 79 3.10 12.16 1.27
N ILE A 80 3.98 12.24 2.27
CA ILE A 80 4.03 13.38 3.20
C ILE A 80 4.70 14.60 2.56
N LYS A 81 5.73 14.41 1.73
CA LYS A 81 6.52 15.51 1.16
C LYS A 81 5.91 16.13 -0.08
N SER A 82 5.05 15.41 -0.80
CA SER A 82 4.48 15.85 -2.08
C SER A 82 2.96 15.76 -2.08
N GLU A 83 2.32 16.93 -2.04
CA GLU A 83 0.86 17.03 -2.14
C GLU A 83 0.34 16.58 -3.52
N ASP A 84 1.14 16.76 -4.58
CA ASP A 84 0.80 16.25 -5.91
C ASP A 84 0.79 14.72 -5.95
N PHE A 85 1.79 14.08 -5.34
CA PHE A 85 1.82 12.62 -5.22
C PHE A 85 0.67 12.11 -4.33
N PHE A 86 0.34 12.81 -3.26
CA PHE A 86 -0.81 12.49 -2.42
C PHE A 86 -2.12 12.51 -3.22
N LYS A 87 -2.36 13.55 -4.02
CA LYS A 87 -3.54 13.65 -4.90
C LYS A 87 -3.57 12.55 -5.95
N TYR A 88 -2.42 12.24 -6.55
CA TYR A 88 -2.28 11.12 -7.48
C TYR A 88 -2.72 9.80 -6.82
N VAL A 89 -2.26 9.53 -5.59
CA VAL A 89 -2.64 8.30 -4.87
C VAL A 89 -4.14 8.27 -4.56
N LEU A 90 -4.75 9.40 -4.20
CA LEU A 90 -6.20 9.48 -4.01
C LEU A 90 -6.97 9.17 -5.30
N GLU A 91 -6.55 9.75 -6.42
CA GLU A 91 -7.16 9.51 -7.73
C GLU A 91 -7.03 8.03 -8.15
N MET A 92 -5.86 7.43 -7.91
CA MET A 92 -5.64 6.00 -8.16
C MET A 92 -6.51 5.12 -7.25
N CYS A 93 -6.72 5.53 -6.00
CA CYS A 93 -7.63 4.83 -5.10
C CYS A 93 -9.08 4.88 -5.60
N GLU A 94 -9.52 6.00 -6.15
CA GLU A 94 -10.86 6.16 -6.72
C GLU A 94 -11.02 5.31 -7.99
N LYS A 95 -10.10 5.45 -8.96
CA LYS A 95 -10.13 4.72 -10.23
C LYS A 95 -10.01 3.21 -10.06
N GLY A 96 -9.14 2.75 -9.17
CA GLY A 96 -8.93 1.34 -8.87
C GLY A 96 -9.92 0.75 -7.87
N ASN A 97 -10.92 1.53 -7.43
CA ASN A 97 -11.93 1.13 -6.45
C ASN A 97 -11.32 0.61 -5.13
N TYR A 98 -10.22 1.20 -4.68
CA TYR A 98 -9.56 0.87 -3.42
C TYR A 98 -10.36 1.43 -2.23
N LYS A 99 -11.17 0.56 -1.66
CA LYS A 99 -12.10 0.84 -0.56
C LYS A 99 -11.89 -0.09 0.64
N GLY A 100 -10.85 -0.92 0.60
CA GLY A 100 -10.46 -1.81 1.69
C GLY A 100 -9.73 -1.10 2.82
N PRO A 101 -9.25 -1.89 3.80
CA PRO A 101 -8.42 -1.37 4.88
C PRO A 101 -7.08 -0.80 4.37
N ILE A 102 -6.39 -0.08 5.25
CA ILE A 102 -4.99 0.32 5.07
C ILE A 102 -4.18 -0.46 6.09
N THR A 103 -3.08 -1.08 5.65
CA THR A 103 -2.10 -1.70 6.56
C THR A 103 -0.75 -1.02 6.40
N PHE A 104 0.05 -1.01 7.45
CA PHE A 104 1.34 -0.32 7.47
C PHE A 104 2.49 -1.26 7.13
N ILE A 105 3.53 -0.67 6.54
CA ILE A 105 4.79 -1.36 6.21
C ILE A 105 5.84 -0.85 7.20
N PRO A 106 6.23 -1.66 8.18
CA PRO A 106 7.09 -1.20 9.26
C PRO A 106 8.55 -1.16 8.86
N SER A 107 9.28 -0.24 9.48
CA SER A 107 10.69 0.01 9.16
C SER A 107 11.62 -1.16 9.53
N ASN A 108 11.21 -2.01 10.47
CA ASN A 108 11.97 -3.17 10.93
C ASN A 108 11.90 -4.38 9.98
N GLU A 109 10.87 -4.49 9.15
CA GLU A 109 10.72 -5.55 8.12
C GLU A 109 11.69 -5.35 6.93
N ILE A 110 12.45 -4.25 6.93
CA ILE A 110 13.30 -3.81 5.80
C ILE A 110 14.76 -4.24 5.95
N SER A 111 15.18 -4.73 7.11
CA SER A 111 16.59 -5.03 7.41
C SER A 111 17.29 -6.01 6.44
N GLN A 112 16.53 -6.70 5.59
CA GLN A 112 17.03 -7.66 4.59
C GLN A 112 17.00 -7.13 3.15
N TYR A 113 16.49 -5.92 2.91
CA TYR A 113 16.40 -5.27 1.58
C TYR A 113 17.43 -4.14 1.37
N CYS A 114 18.19 -3.80 2.41
CA CYS A 114 19.29 -2.85 2.40
C CYS A 114 20.63 -3.61 2.45
#